data_AF-A0A534CHK7-F1
#
_entry.id   AF-A0A534CHK7-F1
#
_cell.length_a   1.000
_cell.length_b   1.000
_cell.length_c   1.000
_cell.angle_alpha   90.00
_cell.angle_beta   90.00
_cell.angle_gamma   90.00
#
_symmetry.space_group_name_H-M   'P 1'
#
loop_
_entity.id
_entity.type
_entity.pdbx_description
1 polymer ?
#
loop_
_entity_poly.entity_id
_entity_poly.type
_entity_poly.pdbx_seq_one_letter_code
_entity_poly.pdbx_strand_id
1 'polypeptide(L)'
;MRRPSRRRVRPRAVRAPRFERQLPHRRRQALIDATIECLKRYGHEGLSIRTISAQAGVSVGLINHHFPNKDRLIAAAYRHFNDELVAGLTAAVERAPDSPRARLRAFLEASFSPPNLDPEVLAVWVVFWGMFRHSPLIRRVQRESYRGYVRLLHGMLEQLLPRAAAAGRRRARRARVSPLDLRFAAIGLTALL
;
A
#
# COMPACT_ATOMS: atom_id res chain seq x y z
N MET A 1 -73.76 -26.52 6.55
CA MET A 1 -72.83 -25.79 5.65
C MET A 1 -71.50 -25.55 6.36
N ARG A 2 -70.45 -26.32 6.05
CA ARG A 2 -69.08 -26.13 6.59
C ARG A 2 -68.24 -25.36 5.57
N ARG A 3 -67.71 -24.18 5.93
CA ARG A 3 -66.76 -23.41 5.10
C ARG A 3 -65.38 -24.12 5.11
N PRO A 4 -64.70 -24.31 3.97
CA PRO A 4 -63.38 -24.94 3.97
C PRO A 4 -62.31 -23.93 4.39
N SER A 5 -61.40 -24.35 5.28
CA SER A 5 -60.27 -23.53 5.74
C SER A 5 -59.25 -23.38 4.61
N ARG A 6 -59.02 -22.14 4.16
CA ARG A 6 -57.94 -21.83 3.22
C ARG A 6 -56.58 -21.97 3.93
N ARG A 7 -55.86 -23.03 3.59
CA ARG A 7 -54.48 -23.28 4.02
C ARG A 7 -53.58 -22.20 3.42
N ARG A 8 -53.11 -21.25 4.24
CA ARG A 8 -52.11 -20.23 3.82
C ARG A 8 -50.81 -20.94 3.46
N VAL A 9 -50.49 -20.98 2.16
CA VAL A 9 -49.16 -21.37 1.67
C VAL A 9 -48.19 -20.25 2.05
N ARG A 10 -47.23 -20.54 2.94
CA ARG A 10 -46.14 -19.62 3.27
C ARG A 10 -45.21 -19.53 2.05
N PRO A 11 -44.84 -18.33 1.56
CA PRO A 11 -43.88 -18.21 0.49
C PRO A 11 -42.52 -18.74 0.95
N ARG A 12 -41.95 -19.67 0.18
CA ARG A 12 -40.64 -20.26 0.41
C ARG A 12 -39.60 -19.15 0.19
N ALA A 13 -38.89 -18.76 1.25
CA ALA A 13 -37.85 -17.74 1.17
C ALA A 13 -36.81 -18.14 0.10
N VAL A 14 -36.73 -17.35 -0.97
CA VAL A 14 -35.70 -17.49 -2.00
C VAL A 14 -34.38 -17.10 -1.32
N ARG A 15 -33.52 -18.09 -1.03
CA ARG A 15 -32.15 -17.83 -0.60
C ARG A 15 -31.46 -17.06 -1.72
N ALA A 16 -31.06 -15.82 -1.45
CA ALA A 16 -30.21 -15.05 -2.37
C ALA A 16 -28.95 -15.88 -2.71
N PRO A 17 -28.50 -15.87 -3.97
CA PRO A 17 -27.31 -16.61 -4.37
C PRO A 17 -26.12 -16.16 -3.53
N ARG A 18 -25.46 -17.12 -2.87
CA ARG A 18 -24.38 -16.90 -1.88
C ARG A 18 -23.11 -16.27 -2.48
N PHE A 19 -23.09 -16.04 -3.79
CA PHE A 19 -21.96 -15.50 -4.53
C PHE A 19 -22.47 -14.58 -5.64
N GLU A 20 -22.35 -13.27 -5.39
CA GLU A 20 -22.61 -12.25 -6.39
C GLU A 20 -21.54 -12.32 -7.48
N ARG A 21 -21.97 -12.39 -8.75
CA ARG A 21 -21.07 -12.60 -9.89
C ARG A 21 -20.36 -11.29 -10.24
N GLN A 22 -19.45 -10.84 -9.38
CA GLN A 22 -18.62 -9.67 -9.62
C GLN A 22 -17.64 -9.90 -10.77
N LEU A 23 -17.30 -8.85 -11.52
CA LEU A 23 -16.32 -8.92 -12.62
C LEU A 23 -14.94 -9.37 -12.11
N PRO A 24 -14.15 -10.13 -12.89
CA PRO A 24 -12.90 -10.76 -12.42
C PRO A 24 -11.88 -9.79 -11.79
N HIS A 25 -11.78 -8.55 -12.30
CA HIS A 25 -10.88 -7.53 -11.77
C HIS A 25 -11.30 -7.05 -10.38
N ARG A 26 -12.61 -6.86 -10.15
CA ARG A 26 -13.15 -6.47 -8.83
C ARG A 26 -12.90 -7.54 -7.78
N ARG A 27 -12.97 -8.82 -8.16
CA ARG A 27 -12.65 -9.93 -7.24
C ARG A 27 -11.17 -9.97 -6.88
N ARG A 28 -10.28 -9.80 -7.87
CA ARG A 28 -8.84 -9.77 -7.61
C ARG A 28 -8.47 -8.63 -6.66
N GLN A 29 -9.09 -7.46 -6.82
CA GLN A 29 -8.90 -6.33 -5.91
C GLN A 29 -9.46 -6.63 -4.51
N ALA A 30 -10.67 -7.18 -4.39
CA ALA A 30 -11.24 -7.54 -3.09
C ALA A 30 -10.36 -8.52 -2.28
N LEU A 31 -9.65 -9.43 -2.95
CA LEU A 31 -8.67 -10.31 -2.29
C LEU A 31 -7.43 -9.55 -1.79
N ILE A 32 -6.98 -8.55 -2.54
CA ILE A 32 -5.89 -7.67 -2.14
C ILE A 32 -6.30 -6.85 -0.91
N ASP A 33 -7.48 -6.24 -0.95
CA ASP A 33 -8.02 -5.41 0.14
C ASP A 33 -8.21 -6.25 1.41
N ALA A 34 -8.80 -7.44 1.26
CA ALA A 34 -8.95 -8.37 2.38
C ALA A 34 -7.61 -8.81 2.97
N THR A 35 -6.56 -8.92 2.14
CA THR A 35 -5.21 -9.24 2.62
C THR A 35 -4.64 -8.11 3.47
N ILE A 36 -4.81 -6.85 3.05
CA ILE A 36 -4.40 -5.66 3.81
C ILE A 36 -5.18 -5.56 5.12
N GLU A 37 -6.49 -5.83 5.10
CA GLU A 37 -7.31 -5.85 6.31
C GLU A 37 -6.90 -6.96 7.29
N CYS A 38 -6.53 -8.15 6.80
CA CYS A 38 -5.95 -9.18 7.64
C CYS A 38 -4.63 -8.75 8.27
N LEU A 39 -3.77 -8.06 7.52
CA LEU A 39 -2.50 -7.53 8.02
C LEU A 39 -2.72 -6.54 9.17
N LYS A 40 -3.65 -5.59 9.00
CA LYS A 40 -4.01 -4.61 10.03
C LYS A 40 -4.55 -5.27 11.31
N ARG A 41 -5.46 -6.24 11.16
CA ARG A 41 -6.20 -6.83 12.29
C ARG A 41 -5.44 -7.91 13.04
N TYR A 42 -4.67 -8.73 12.33
CA TYR A 42 -4.11 -9.97 12.88
C TYR A 42 -2.59 -10.06 12.76
N GLY A 43 -1.93 -9.03 12.19
CA GLY A 43 -0.49 -9.01 12.00
C GLY A 43 0.03 -10.15 11.12
N HIS A 44 1.31 -10.49 11.28
CA HIS A 44 1.95 -11.55 10.51
C HIS A 44 1.39 -12.95 10.81
N GLU A 45 1.19 -13.26 12.10
CA GLU A 45 0.79 -14.60 12.56
C GLU A 45 -0.60 -14.99 12.06
N GLY A 46 -1.54 -14.05 12.06
CA GLY A 46 -2.90 -14.31 11.59
C GLY A 46 -3.05 -14.31 10.07
N LEU A 47 -1.99 -13.98 9.31
CA LEU A 47 -2.05 -13.93 7.87
C LEU A 47 -1.95 -15.34 7.26
N SER A 48 -3.09 -15.94 6.94
CA SER A 48 -3.16 -17.22 6.24
C SER A 48 -4.14 -17.16 5.07
N ILE A 49 -4.02 -18.07 4.10
CA ILE A 49 -4.99 -18.18 3.00
C ILE A 49 -6.40 -18.42 3.55
N ARG A 50 -6.53 -19.17 4.65
CA ARG A 50 -7.81 -19.42 5.31
C ARG A 50 -8.39 -18.15 5.93
N THR A 51 -7.57 -17.37 6.64
CA THR A 51 -7.98 -16.08 7.24
C THR A 51 -8.41 -15.09 6.15
N ILE A 52 -7.62 -14.98 5.08
CA ILE A 52 -7.93 -14.10 3.94
C ILE A 52 -9.21 -14.53 3.24
N SER A 53 -9.40 -15.84 3.03
CA SER A 53 -10.62 -16.41 2.45
C SER A 53 -11.86 -16.05 3.28
N ALA A 54 -11.76 -16.16 4.61
CA ALA A 54 -12.82 -15.78 5.53
C ALA A 54 -13.09 -14.26 5.49
N GLN A 55 -12.03 -13.44 5.53
CA GLN A 55 -12.13 -11.98 5.46
C GLN A 55 -12.77 -11.51 4.16
N ALA A 56 -12.42 -12.12 3.02
CA ALA A 56 -12.95 -11.78 1.71
C ALA A 56 -14.34 -12.40 1.43
N GLY A 57 -14.82 -13.31 2.29
CA GLY A 57 -16.08 -14.02 2.05
C GLY A 57 -16.06 -14.96 0.84
N VAL A 58 -14.90 -15.49 0.46
CA VAL A 58 -14.73 -16.37 -0.71
C VAL A 58 -14.20 -17.74 -0.33
N SER A 59 -14.14 -18.67 -1.29
CA SER A 59 -13.47 -19.97 -1.10
C SER A 59 -11.97 -19.88 -1.35
N VAL A 60 -11.20 -20.78 -0.72
CA VAL A 60 -9.76 -20.93 -0.96
C VAL A 60 -9.45 -21.23 -2.43
N GLY A 61 -10.31 -22.02 -3.09
CA GLY A 61 -10.17 -22.33 -4.52
C GLY A 61 -10.24 -21.08 -5.40
N LEU A 62 -11.08 -20.09 -5.05
CA LEU A 62 -11.13 -18.83 -5.77
C LEU A 62 -9.85 -18.00 -5.59
N ILE A 63 -9.27 -18.01 -4.39
CA ILE A 63 -7.98 -17.35 -4.15
C ILE A 63 -6.91 -17.99 -5.03
N ASN A 64 -6.79 -19.32 -5.01
CA ASN A 64 -5.79 -20.04 -5.79
C ASN A 64 -5.94 -19.82 -7.31
N HIS A 65 -7.16 -19.62 -7.79
CA HIS A 65 -7.43 -19.26 -9.18
C HIS A 65 -6.85 -17.87 -9.57
N HIS A 66 -6.91 -16.88 -8.67
CA HIS A 66 -6.36 -15.54 -8.93
C HIS A 66 -4.88 -15.39 -8.55
N PHE A 67 -4.44 -16.11 -7.53
CA PHE A 67 -3.12 -16.04 -6.94
C PHE A 67 -2.60 -17.46 -6.72
N PRO A 68 -1.69 -17.96 -7.58
CA PRO A 68 -1.19 -19.33 -7.51
C PRO A 68 -0.51 -19.69 -6.18
N ASN A 69 -0.05 -18.69 -5.43
CA ASN A 69 0.49 -18.87 -4.09
C ASN A 69 0.30 -17.62 -3.23
N LYS A 70 0.48 -17.79 -1.91
CA LYS A 70 0.35 -16.74 -0.90
C LYS A 70 1.28 -15.55 -1.19
N ASP A 71 2.53 -15.81 -1.59
CA ASP A 71 3.52 -14.77 -1.89
C ASP A 71 3.07 -13.83 -3.01
N ARG A 72 2.41 -14.34 -4.06
CA ARG A 72 1.85 -13.50 -5.14
C ARG A 72 0.72 -12.61 -4.65
N LEU A 73 -0.13 -13.11 -3.76
CA LEU A 73 -1.21 -12.33 -3.16
C LEU A 73 -0.63 -11.24 -2.27
N ILE A 74 0.31 -11.59 -1.39
CA ILE A 74 1.00 -10.64 -0.51
C ILE A 74 1.77 -9.59 -1.32
N ALA A 75 2.50 -9.99 -2.36
CA ALA A 75 3.22 -9.06 -3.22
C ALA A 75 2.29 -8.10 -3.96
N ALA A 76 1.10 -8.55 -4.34
CA ALA A 76 0.08 -7.68 -4.93
C ALA A 76 -0.52 -6.72 -3.88
N ALA A 77 -0.76 -7.21 -2.66
CA ALA A 77 -1.22 -6.38 -1.55
C ALA A 77 -0.20 -5.31 -1.16
N TYR A 78 1.08 -5.68 -1.07
CA TYR A 78 2.18 -4.75 -0.87
C TYR A 78 2.18 -3.64 -1.93
N ARG A 79 2.11 -4.03 -3.21
CA ARG A 79 2.16 -3.07 -4.31
C ARG A 79 0.98 -2.10 -4.23
N HIS A 80 -0.22 -2.63 -4.04
CA HIS A 80 -1.42 -1.81 -3.92
C HIS A 80 -1.33 -0.83 -2.73
N PHE A 81 -0.96 -1.32 -1.56
CA PHE A 81 -0.79 -0.51 -0.35
C PHE A 81 0.24 0.61 -0.55
N ASN A 82 1.40 0.28 -1.10
CA ASN A 82 2.44 1.27 -1.43
C ASN A 82 1.94 2.30 -2.46
N ASP A 83 1.26 1.84 -3.50
CA ASP A 83 0.79 2.71 -4.58
C ASP A 83 -0.26 3.72 -4.08
N GLU A 84 -1.13 3.33 -3.14
CA GLU A 84 -2.08 4.26 -2.50
C GLU A 84 -1.37 5.35 -1.68
N LEU A 85 -0.37 4.96 -0.88
CA LEU A 85 0.43 5.93 -0.10
C LEU A 85 1.20 6.88 -1.02
N VAL A 86 1.82 6.37 -2.09
CA VAL A 86 2.54 7.19 -3.08
C VAL A 86 1.59 8.11 -3.85
N ALA A 87 0.36 7.67 -4.16
CA ALA A 87 -0.65 8.51 -4.79
C ALA A 87 -1.02 9.70 -3.89
N GLY A 88 -1.16 9.49 -2.58
CA GLY A 88 -1.37 10.56 -1.60
C GLY A 88 -0.24 11.59 -1.59
N LEU A 89 1.02 11.13 -1.59
CA LEU A 89 2.20 12.00 -1.68
C LEU A 89 2.21 12.81 -2.99
N THR A 90 1.94 12.15 -4.11
CA THR A 90 1.92 12.79 -5.42
C THR A 90 0.84 13.86 -5.50
N ALA A 91 -0.37 13.57 -5.01
CA ALA A 91 -1.47 14.52 -4.96
C ALA A 91 -1.20 15.71 -4.02
N ALA A 92 -0.42 15.53 -2.95
CA ALA A 92 0.02 16.64 -2.09
C ALA A 92 1.01 17.56 -2.84
N VAL A 93 1.95 16.97 -3.58
CA VAL A 93 2.91 17.70 -4.41
C VAL A 93 2.23 18.46 -5.54
N GLU A 94 1.25 17.86 -6.21
CA GLU A 94 0.52 18.47 -7.32
C GLU A 94 -0.36 19.65 -6.90
N ARG A 95 -0.90 19.63 -5.67
CA ARG A 95 -1.69 20.73 -5.12
C ARG A 95 -0.84 21.88 -4.56
N ALA A 96 0.47 21.66 -4.40
CA ALA A 96 1.36 22.69 -3.89
C ALA A 96 1.57 23.80 -4.94
N PRO A 97 1.86 25.04 -4.51
CA PRO A 97 2.29 26.10 -5.42
C PRO A 97 3.44 25.66 -6.32
N ASP A 98 3.50 26.20 -7.54
CA ASP A 98 4.53 25.86 -8.54
C ASP A 98 5.89 26.47 -8.20
N SER A 99 6.50 25.90 -7.16
CA SER A 99 7.79 26.27 -6.60
C SER A 99 8.48 24.99 -6.11
N PRO A 100 9.74 24.74 -6.50
CA PRO A 100 10.48 23.56 -6.02
C PRO A 100 10.49 23.43 -4.50
N ARG A 101 10.55 24.55 -3.76
CA ARG A 101 10.52 24.55 -2.29
C ARG A 101 9.15 24.19 -1.75
N ALA A 102 8.08 24.70 -2.36
CA ALA A 102 6.72 24.40 -1.92
C ALA A 102 6.36 22.94 -2.18
N ARG A 103 6.78 22.39 -3.33
CA ARG A 103 6.59 20.98 -3.68
C ARG A 103 7.34 20.04 -2.75
N LEU A 104 8.61 20.30 -2.45
CA LEU A 104 9.36 19.50 -1.47
C LEU A 104 8.73 19.58 -0.07
N ARG A 105 8.31 20.78 0.36
CA ARG A 105 7.61 20.95 1.64
C ARG A 105 6.35 20.08 1.70
N ALA A 106 5.49 20.16 0.69
CA ALA A 106 4.24 19.39 0.64
C ALA A 106 4.51 17.87 0.66
N PHE A 107 5.55 17.42 -0.04
CA PHE A 107 5.98 16.02 0.01
C PHE A 107 6.39 15.58 1.41
N LEU A 108 7.21 16.38 2.11
CA LEU A 108 7.66 16.08 3.46
C LEU A 108 6.48 16.09 4.44
N GLU A 109 5.64 17.12 4.39
CA GLU A 109 4.45 17.22 5.24
C GLU A 109 3.52 16.03 5.05
N ALA A 110 3.25 15.61 3.81
CA ALA A 110 2.42 14.44 3.53
C ALA A 110 3.08 13.12 3.99
N SER A 111 4.41 13.02 3.93
CA SER A 111 5.16 11.84 4.39
C SER A 111 5.10 11.65 5.90
N PHE A 112 4.95 12.74 6.66
CA PHE A 112 4.89 12.74 8.13
C PHE A 112 3.50 13.02 8.70
N SER A 113 2.47 12.90 7.88
CA SER A 113 1.07 13.09 8.28
C SER A 113 0.24 11.84 7.98
N PRO A 114 -0.94 11.67 8.58
CA PRO A 114 -1.88 10.64 8.15
C PRO A 114 -2.20 10.75 6.65
N PRO A 115 -2.38 9.62 5.95
CA PRO A 115 -2.34 8.24 6.47
C PRO A 115 -0.94 7.66 6.62
N ASN A 116 0.11 8.30 6.10
CA ASN A 116 1.47 7.75 6.08
C ASN A 116 2.05 7.51 7.47
N LEU A 117 1.81 8.46 8.39
CA LEU A 117 2.23 8.37 9.79
C LEU A 117 1.05 8.03 10.70
N ASP A 118 0.39 6.90 10.42
CA ASP A 118 -0.71 6.34 11.21
C ASP A 118 -0.31 4.98 11.84
N PRO A 119 -0.67 4.70 13.10
CA PRO A 119 -0.32 3.43 13.76
C PRO A 119 -0.76 2.16 13.02
N GLU A 120 -1.94 2.17 12.38
CA GLU A 120 -2.42 1.00 11.62
C GLU A 120 -1.60 0.78 10.35
N VAL A 121 -1.21 1.87 9.69
CA VAL A 121 -0.35 1.83 8.49
C VAL A 121 1.06 1.35 8.86
N LEU A 122 1.63 1.87 9.95
CA LEU A 122 2.94 1.44 10.45
C LEU A 122 2.95 -0.03 10.87
N ALA A 123 1.88 -0.53 11.48
CA ALA A 123 1.75 -1.94 11.83
C ALA A 123 1.81 -2.84 10.58
N VAL A 124 1.16 -2.44 9.49
CA VAL A 124 1.22 -3.16 8.20
C VAL A 124 2.67 -3.17 7.65
N TRP A 125 3.38 -2.06 7.75
CA TRP A 125 4.78 -1.96 7.32
C TRP A 125 5.72 -2.89 8.09
N VAL A 126 5.59 -2.96 9.41
CA VAL A 126 6.37 -3.88 10.26
C VAL A 126 6.22 -5.33 9.79
N VAL A 127 4.99 -5.73 9.44
CA VAL A 127 4.72 -7.06 8.92
C VAL A 127 5.38 -7.29 7.56
N PHE A 128 5.31 -6.31 6.64
CA PHE A 128 5.98 -6.42 5.34
C PHE A 128 7.51 -6.50 5.47
N TRP A 129 8.13 -5.71 6.35
CA TRP A 129 9.57 -5.77 6.57
C TRP A 129 10.03 -7.15 7.04
N GLY A 130 9.26 -7.80 7.92
CA GLY A 130 9.51 -9.18 8.31
C GLY A 130 9.50 -10.13 7.10
N MET A 131 8.51 -9.99 6.22
CA MET A 131 8.37 -10.84 5.02
C MET A 131 9.49 -10.65 3.99
N PHE A 132 10.11 -9.46 3.92
CA PHE A 132 11.21 -9.21 3.00
C PHE A 132 12.38 -10.13 3.25
N ARG A 133 12.60 -10.63 4.46
CA ARG A 133 13.69 -11.57 4.72
C ARG A 133 13.45 -12.95 4.08
N HIS A 134 12.19 -13.33 3.92
CA HIS A 134 11.82 -14.71 3.59
C HIS A 134 11.31 -14.88 2.15
N SER A 135 10.86 -13.83 1.47
CA SER A 135 10.36 -13.92 0.08
C SER A 135 11.18 -13.11 -0.94
N PRO A 136 11.88 -13.77 -1.89
CA PRO A 136 12.54 -13.09 -3.00
C PRO A 136 11.58 -12.29 -3.89
N LEU A 137 10.34 -12.76 -4.04
CA LEU A 137 9.32 -12.09 -4.84
C LEU A 137 8.94 -10.75 -4.21
N ILE A 138 8.60 -10.75 -2.91
CA ILE A 138 8.20 -9.53 -2.21
C ILE A 138 9.37 -8.53 -2.19
N ARG A 139 10.62 -8.99 -1.98
CA ARG A 139 11.82 -8.12 -2.10
C ARG A 139 11.98 -7.49 -3.47
N ARG A 140 11.65 -8.22 -4.54
CA ARG A 140 11.71 -7.66 -5.90
C ARG A 140 10.70 -6.54 -6.05
N VAL A 141 9.45 -6.77 -5.65
CA VAL A 141 8.38 -5.76 -5.72
C VAL A 141 8.72 -4.53 -4.87
N GLN A 142 9.21 -4.74 -3.65
CA GLN A 142 9.66 -3.64 -2.79
C GLN A 142 10.77 -2.81 -3.45
N ARG A 143 11.78 -3.43 -4.06
CA ARG A 143 12.83 -2.70 -4.78
C ARG A 143 12.30 -1.90 -5.98
N GLU A 144 11.33 -2.45 -6.71
CA GLU A 144 10.68 -1.74 -7.82
C GLU A 144 9.93 -0.50 -7.32
N SER A 145 9.11 -0.65 -6.27
CA SER A 145 8.37 0.44 -5.63
C SER A 145 9.30 1.51 -5.03
N TYR A 146 10.32 1.08 -4.27
CA TYR A 146 11.29 1.98 -3.65
C TYR A 146 12.06 2.83 -4.67
N ARG A 147 12.43 2.25 -5.82
CA ARG A 147 13.05 3.02 -6.92
C ARG A 147 12.14 4.12 -7.46
N GLY A 148 10.82 3.89 -7.51
CA GLY A 148 9.84 4.92 -7.87
C GLY A 148 9.88 6.09 -6.91
N TYR A 149 9.80 5.81 -5.61
CA TYR A 149 9.85 6.80 -4.54
C TYR A 149 11.14 7.63 -4.56
N VAL A 150 12.30 6.97 -4.66
CA VAL A 150 13.60 7.66 -4.71
C VAL A 150 13.71 8.57 -5.94
N ARG A 151 13.20 8.16 -7.11
CA ARG A 151 13.18 9.00 -8.31
C ARG A 151 12.35 10.26 -8.14
N LEU A 152 11.18 10.15 -7.49
CA LEU A 152 10.33 11.31 -7.19
C LEU A 152 11.07 12.31 -6.29
N LEU A 153 11.63 11.85 -5.18
CA LEU A 153 12.39 12.70 -4.26
C LEU A 153 13.63 13.32 -4.92
N HIS A 154 14.38 12.54 -5.70
CA HIS A 154 15.55 13.02 -6.44
C HIS A 154 15.17 14.16 -7.39
N GLY A 155 14.11 14.00 -8.18
CA GLY A 155 13.65 15.03 -9.11
C GLY A 155 13.29 16.35 -8.40
N MET A 156 12.68 16.29 -7.22
CA MET A 156 12.40 17.49 -6.42
C MET A 156 13.66 18.15 -5.88
N LEU A 157 14.64 17.35 -5.43
CA LEU A 157 15.92 17.87 -4.94
C LEU A 157 16.75 18.50 -6.06
N GLU A 158 16.74 17.92 -7.26
CA GLU A 158 17.43 18.48 -8.44
C GLU A 158 16.89 19.85 -8.84
N GLN A 159 15.59 20.10 -8.67
CA GLN A 159 14.98 21.41 -8.92
C GLN A 159 15.39 22.48 -7.89
N LEU A 160 15.84 22.05 -6.71
CA LEU A 160 16.26 22.95 -5.62
C LEU A 160 17.76 23.23 -5.61
N LEU A 161 18.55 22.29 -6.08
CA LEU A 161 19.98 22.50 -6.24
C LEU A 161 20.18 23.52 -7.37
N PRO A 162 20.82 24.66 -7.12
CA PRO A 162 21.23 25.52 -8.22
C PRO A 162 22.06 24.69 -9.20
N ARG A 163 22.03 25.02 -10.50
CA ARG A 163 22.97 24.51 -11.52
C ARG A 163 24.41 24.96 -11.20
N ALA A 164 24.89 24.75 -9.99
CA ALA A 164 26.14 25.22 -9.41
C ALA A 164 27.33 24.37 -9.88
N ALA A 165 27.34 24.01 -11.15
CA ALA A 165 28.49 23.44 -11.84
C ALA A 165 29.14 24.43 -12.83
N ALA A 166 28.57 25.61 -13.07
CA ALA A 166 29.17 26.58 -14.00
C ALA A 166 30.12 27.60 -13.33
N ALA A 167 30.01 27.87 -12.02
CA ALA A 167 30.89 28.85 -11.38
C ALA A 167 31.19 28.46 -9.92
N GLY A 168 32.43 28.04 -9.64
CA GLY A 168 32.95 28.08 -8.27
C GLY A 168 33.05 26.77 -7.51
N ARG A 169 33.70 25.75 -8.10
CA ARG A 169 34.19 24.53 -7.41
C ARG A 169 35.13 24.78 -6.20
N ARG A 170 35.35 26.02 -5.75
CA ARG A 170 36.30 26.37 -4.69
C ARG A 170 35.71 26.84 -3.36
N ARG A 171 34.40 27.16 -3.26
CA ARG A 171 33.81 27.65 -1.99
C ARG A 171 32.92 26.65 -1.24
N ALA A 172 32.47 25.58 -1.90
CA ALA A 172 31.58 24.56 -1.31
C ALA A 172 32.27 23.58 -0.32
N ARG A 173 33.58 23.71 -0.07
CA ARG A 173 34.32 22.78 0.81
C ARG A 173 34.21 23.10 2.31
N ARG A 174 33.50 24.18 2.70
CA ARG A 174 33.42 24.65 4.10
C ARG A 174 32.04 24.59 4.75
N ALA A 175 30.97 24.30 4.01
CA ALA A 175 29.72 23.85 4.61
C ALA A 175 29.79 22.32 4.71
N ARG A 176 30.56 21.80 5.67
CA ARG A 176 30.37 20.42 6.12
C ARG A 176 29.02 20.37 6.83
N VAL A 177 27.94 20.27 6.05
CA VAL A 177 26.88 19.37 6.46
C VAL A 177 27.61 18.05 6.60
N SER A 178 27.81 17.59 7.84
CA SER A 178 28.23 16.21 8.10
C SER A 178 27.46 15.33 7.11
N PRO A 179 28.04 14.31 6.47
CA PRO A 179 27.23 13.42 5.67
C PRO A 179 26.23 12.78 6.64
N LEU A 180 25.07 13.42 6.81
CA LEU A 180 23.81 12.74 6.96
C LEU A 180 23.90 11.73 5.84
N ASP A 181 24.28 10.53 6.23
CA ASP A 181 24.39 9.43 5.32
C ASP A 181 22.94 9.27 4.85
N LEU A 182 22.65 9.90 3.70
CA LEU A 182 21.30 10.05 3.17
C LEU A 182 20.67 8.67 2.96
N ARG A 183 21.48 7.61 2.98
CA ARG A 183 21.07 6.21 3.08
C ARG A 183 20.39 5.91 4.42
N PHE A 184 20.96 6.30 5.57
CA PHE A 184 20.35 6.13 6.89
C PHE A 184 19.19 7.11 7.16
N ALA A 185 19.27 8.35 6.66
CA ALA A 185 18.13 9.27 6.71
C ALA A 185 16.97 8.78 5.84
N ALA A 186 17.25 8.21 4.65
CA ALA A 186 16.26 7.53 3.84
C ALA A 186 15.75 6.25 4.50
N ILE A 187 16.60 5.44 5.17
CA ILE A 187 16.17 4.27 5.95
C ILE A 187 15.25 4.71 7.11
N GLY A 188 15.52 5.80 7.81
CA GLY A 188 14.61 6.35 8.83
C GLY A 188 13.29 6.86 8.25
N LEU A 189 13.33 7.46 7.06
CA LEU A 189 12.14 7.89 6.30
C LEU A 189 11.38 6.72 5.66
N THR A 190 12.02 5.57 5.42
CA THR A 190 11.42 4.33 4.87
C THR A 190 11.29 3.19 5.89
N ALA A 191 11.61 3.45 7.15
CA ALA A 191 11.23 2.64 8.31
C ALA A 191 10.02 3.26 9.03
N LEU A 192 9.44 4.32 8.46
CA LEU A 192 8.15 4.91 8.82
C LEU A 192 7.20 4.95 7.59
N LEU A 193 7.68 4.50 6.43
CA LEU A 193 6.96 4.25 5.18
C LEU A 193 7.28 2.84 4.70
#